data_AF-A0A1G3PE99-F1
#
_entry.id   AF-A0A1G3PE99-F1
#
_cell.length_a   1.000
_cell.length_b   1.000
_cell.length_c   1.000
_cell.angle_alpha   90.00
_cell.angle_beta   90.00
_cell.angle_gamma   90.00
#
_symmetry.space_group_name_H-M   'P 1'
#
loop_
_entity.id
_entity.type
_entity.pdbx_description
1 polymer ?
#
loop_
_entity_poly.entity_id
_entity_poly.type
_entity_poly.pdbx_seq_one_letter_code
_entity_poly.pdbx_strand_id
1 'polypeptide(L)' 'MTAQFKLNANEINETLINYVHEMFKGKEIEITISDVFDETDYLNSSDANKMFLLNNIADIENHKNLKVVKIN' A
#
# COMPACT_ATOMS: atom_id res chain seq x y z
N MET A 1 18.08 -0.18 -13.81
CA MET A 1 18.06 -0.28 -12.34
C MET A 1 16.98 0.65 -11.86
N THR A 2 16.01 0.14 -11.10
CA THR A 2 14.84 0.89 -10.66
C THR A 2 14.94 1.09 -9.16
N ALA A 3 14.79 2.33 -8.70
CA ALA A 3 14.70 2.67 -7.28
C ALA A 3 13.30 3.22 -7.00
N GLN A 4 12.66 2.76 -5.93
CA GLN A 4 11.38 3.27 -5.46
C GLN A 4 11.52 3.71 -4.01
N PHE A 5 11.02 4.90 -3.70
CA PHE A 5 11.02 5.46 -2.36
C PHE A 5 9.57 5.75 -1.95
N LYS A 6 9.18 5.28 -0.75
CA LYS A 6 7.89 5.62 -0.13
C LYS A 6 8.18 6.55 1.03
N LEU A 7 7.69 7.78 0.94
CA LEU A 7 7.96 8.87 1.87
C LEU A 7 6.75 9.80 1.96
N ASN A 8 6.60 10.47 3.10
CA ASN A 8 5.63 11.54 3.26
C ASN A 8 6.08 12.76 2.43
N ALA A 9 5.13 13.52 1.90
CA ALA A 9 5.44 14.72 1.12
C ALA A 9 6.32 15.73 1.88
N ASN A 10 6.18 15.82 3.20
CA ASN A 10 6.98 16.72 4.04
C ASN A 10 8.45 16.26 4.20
N GLU A 11 8.77 15.04 3.81
CA GLU A 11 10.14 14.50 3.84
C GLU A 11 10.90 14.80 2.53
N ILE A 12 10.22 15.32 1.50
CA ILE A 12 10.87 15.78 0.26
C ILE A 12 11.64 17.06 0.57
N ASN A 13 12.97 16.97 0.47
CA ASN A 13 13.89 18.09 0.70
C ASN A 13 15.04 18.09 -0.30
N GLU A 14 15.83 19.17 -0.28
CA GLU A 14 16.98 19.34 -1.18
C GLU A 14 18.02 18.22 -1.05
N THR A 15 18.21 17.68 0.15
CA THR A 15 19.16 16.58 0.38
C THR A 15 18.76 15.33 -0.38
N LEU A 16 17.47 14.97 -0.36
CA LEU A 16 16.94 13.84 -1.13
C LEU A 16 17.16 14.03 -2.63
N ILE A 17 16.86 15.23 -3.15
CA ILE A 17 17.05 15.55 -4.58
C ILE A 17 18.53 15.44 -4.98
N ASN A 18 19.45 15.91 -4.14
CA ASN A 18 20.88 15.78 -4.38
C ASN A 18 21.34 14.32 -4.42
N TYR A 19 20.80 13.46 -3.55
CA TYR A 19 21.11 12.03 -3.59
C TYR A 19 20.61 11.36 -4.87
N VAL A 20 19.38 11.67 -5.30
CA VAL A 20 18.84 11.14 -6.57
C VAL A 20 19.71 11.59 -7.74
N HIS A 21 20.13 12.86 -7.76
CA HIS A 21 21.02 13.38 -8.80
C HIS A 21 22.35 12.63 -8.86
N GLU A 22 23.05 12.45 -7.73
CA GLU A 22 24.35 11.76 -7.73
C GLU A 22 24.22 10.27 -8.07
N MET A 23 23.15 9.61 -7.64
CA MET A 23 22.93 8.19 -7.88
C MET A 23 22.63 7.86 -9.36
N PHE A 24 22.02 8.81 -10.08
CA PHE A 24 21.62 8.65 -11.48
C PHE A 24 22.34 9.59 -12.45
N LYS A 25 23.46 10.18 -12.02
CA LYS A 25 24.24 11.13 -12.82
C LYS A 25 24.55 10.61 -14.22
N GLY A 26 24.26 11.44 -15.23
CA GLY A 26 24.49 11.11 -16.64
C GLY A 26 23.48 10.14 -17.26
N LYS A 27 22.37 9.84 -16.56
CA LYS A 27 21.26 9.02 -17.08
C LYS A 27 20.00 9.86 -17.19
N GLU A 28 19.18 9.54 -18.17
CA GLU A 28 17.81 10.05 -18.24
C GLU A 28 16.96 9.32 -17.18
N ILE A 29 16.19 10.08 -16.40
CA ILE A 29 15.33 9.54 -15.34
C ILE A 29 13.91 10.10 -15.47
N GLU A 30 12.96 9.28 -15.03
CA GLU A 30 11.55 9.65 -14.88
C GLU A 30 11.20 9.63 -13.38
N ILE A 31 10.48 10.65 -12.90
CA ILE A 31 9.99 10.72 -11.51
C ILE A 31 8.46 10.67 -11.56
N THR A 32 7.88 9.65 -10.94
CA THR A 32 6.43 9.51 -10.78
C THR A 32 6.05 9.86 -9.34
N ILE A 33 5.17 10.84 -9.16
CA ILE A 33 4.59 11.20 -7.86
C ILE A 33 3.11 10.83 -7.89
N SER A 34 2.67 10.05 -6.91
CA SER A 34 1.27 9.68 -6.72
C SER A 34 0.96 9.76 -5.24
N ASP A 35 -0.24 10.20 -4.89
CA ASP A 35 -0.73 10.02 -3.53
C ASP A 35 -0.71 8.53 -3.20
N VAL A 36 -0.23 8.19 -2.00
CA VAL A 36 -0.31 6.82 -1.51
C VAL A 36 -1.78 6.55 -1.22
N PHE A 37 -2.45 5.88 -2.16
CA PHE A 37 -3.75 5.27 -1.90
C PHE A 37 -3.52 4.23 -0.79
N ASP A 38 -4.02 4.51 0.40
CA ASP A 38 -4.13 3.51 1.45
C ASP A 38 -5.08 2.42 0.94
N GLU A 39 -4.70 1.15 1.01
CA GLU A 39 -5.58 0.03 0.62
C GLU A 39 -6.94 0.10 1.34
N THR A 40 -6.99 0.78 2.49
CA THR A 40 -8.20 1.09 3.25
C THR A 40 -9.19 1.95 2.45
N ASP A 41 -8.73 2.92 1.66
CA ASP A 41 -9.59 3.76 0.81
C ASP A 41 -10.15 2.97 -0.37
N TYR A 42 -9.38 2.03 -0.91
CA TYR A 42 -9.85 1.11 -1.94
C TYR A 42 -10.89 0.12 -1.39
N LEU A 43 -10.64 -0.46 -0.21
CA LEU A 43 -11.59 -1.35 0.47
C LEU A 43 -12.90 -0.62 0.86
N ASN A 44 -12.82 0.67 1.16
CA ASN A 44 -13.97 1.52 1.48
C ASN A 44 -14.64 2.18 0.26
N SER A 45 -14.06 2.08 -0.94
CA SER A 45 -14.58 2.76 -2.15
C SER A 45 -15.86 2.15 -2.73
N SER A 46 -16.27 0.97 -2.24
CA SER A 46 -17.51 0.31 -2.65
C SER A 46 -18.26 -0.20 -1.43
N ASP A 47 -19.49 0.26 -1.23
CA ASP A 47 -20.39 -0.20 -0.17
C ASP A 47 -20.54 -1.73 -0.18
N ALA A 48 -20.45 -2.36 -1.36
CA ALA A 48 -20.49 -3.81 -1.51
C ALA A 48 -19.26 -4.52 -0.92
N ASN A 49 -18.06 -3.96 -1.09
CA ASN A 49 -16.82 -4.53 -0.53
C ASN A 49 -16.75 -4.37 0.98
N LYS A 50 -17.18 -3.20 1.49
CA LYS A 50 -17.29 -2.96 2.93
C LYS A 50 -18.26 -3.92 3.61
N MET A 51 -19.43 -4.16 3.02
CA MET A 51 -20.41 -5.13 3.52
C MET A 51 -19.88 -6.56 3.50
N PHE A 52 -19.18 -6.95 2.42
CA PHE A 52 -18.56 -8.27 2.32
C PHE A 52 -17.50 -8.49 3.41
N LEU A 53 -16.63 -7.51 3.66
CA LEU A 53 -15.61 -7.57 4.72
C LEU A 53 -16.22 -7.66 6.12
N LEU A 54 -17.21 -6.81 6.42
CA LEU A 54 -17.92 -6.83 7.71
C LEU A 54 -18.64 -8.17 7.96
N ASN A 55 -19.26 -8.73 6.93
CA ASN A 55 -19.92 -10.04 7.03
C ASN A 55 -18.91 -11.17 7.30
N ASN A 56 -17.74 -11.14 6.67
CA ASN A 56 -16.70 -12.15 6.92
C ASN A 56 -16.10 -12.03 8.33
N ILE A 57 -15.92 -10.81 8.85
CA ILE A 57 -15.50 -10.59 10.24
C ILE A 57 -16.54 -11.16 11.20
N ALA A 58 -17.83 -10.86 10.98
CA ALA A 58 -18.92 -11.39 11.76
C ALA A 58 -19.01 -12.92 11.69
N ASP A 59 -18.77 -13.53 10.53
CA ASP A 59 -18.74 -14.99 10.38
C ASP A 59 -17.60 -15.61 11.19
N ILE A 60 -16.41 -15.01 11.19
CA ILE A 60 -15.28 -15.47 12.01
C ILE A 60 -15.58 -15.35 13.50
N GLU A 61 -16.09 -14.21 13.98
CA GLU A 61 -16.47 -14.00 15.38
C GLU A 61 -17.53 -15.01 15.84
N ASN A 62 -18.50 -15.30 14.97
CA ASN A 62 -19.57 -16.25 15.23
C ASN A 62 -19.18 -17.72 14.94
N HIS A 63 -17.90 -17.99 14.64
CA HIS A 63 -17.37 -19.31 14.31
C HIS A 63 -18.12 -20.01 13.16
N LYS A 64 -18.72 -19.24 12.26
CA LYS A 64 -19.40 -19.73 11.06
C LYS A 64 -18.38 -19.85 9.92
N ASN A 65 -18.56 -20.86 9.07
CA ASN A 65 -17.76 -21.06 7.85
C ASN A 65 -16.24 -21.24 8.06
N LEU A 66 -15.79 -21.54 9.29
CA LEU A 66 -14.39 -21.83 9.59
C LEU A 66 -14.03 -23.28 9.23
N LYS A 67 -13.01 -23.47 8.38
CA LYS A 67 -12.41 -24.79 8.15
C LYS A 67 -11.27 -25.00 9.14
N VAL A 68 -11.52 -25.77 10.19
CA VAL A 68 -10.48 -26.19 11.13
C VAL A 68 -9.74 -27.40 10.57
N VAL A 69 -8.45 -27.23 10.27
CA VAL A 69 -7.56 -28.33 9.87
C VAL A 69 -6.72 -28.72 11.08
N LYS A 70 -6.83 -29.97 11.53
CA LYS A 70 -5.93 -30.52 12.54
C LYS A 70 -4.60 -30.84 11.87
N ILE A 71 -3.53 -30.26 12.37
CA ILE A 71 -2.16 -30.60 11.98
C ILE A 71 -1.72 -31.71 12.94
N ASN A 72 -1.41 -32.89 12.38
CA ASN A 72 -0.82 -34.03 13.10
C ASN A 72 0.70 -33.96 13.04
#